data_AF-A0A086LVM5-F1
#
_entry.id   AF-A0A086LVM5-F1
#
_cell.length_a   1.000
_cell.length_b   1.000
_cell.length_c   1.000
_cell.angle_alpha   90.00
_cell.angle_beta   90.00
_cell.angle_gamma   90.00
#
_symmetry.space_group_name_H-M   'P 1'
#
loop_
_entity.id
_entity.type
_entity.pdbx_description
1 polymer ?
#
loop_
_entity_poly.entity_id
_entity_poly.type
_entity_poly.pdbx_seq_one_letter_code
_entity_poly.pdbx_strand_id
1 'polypeptide(L)'
;IVDTLKFEAGNMAMVTGGHNVGRVGVIVHRERHLGGFDIIHLRDAKNNEFATRISNVFVIGKGEKAWISLPKEKGIRLSIMENRQVLLKKQQMNN
;
A
#
# COMPACT_ATOMS: atom_id res chain seq x y z
N ILE A 1 12.60 12.77 19.36
CA ILE A 1 11.57 12.69 18.29
C ILE A 1 11.71 13.94 17.45
N VAL A 2 11.87 13.83 16.13
CA VAL A 2 12.13 14.99 15.24
C VAL A 2 10.84 15.47 14.56
N ASP A 3 9.96 14.55 14.14
CA ASP A 3 8.64 14.86 13.61
C ASP A 3 7.71 13.64 13.77
N THR A 4 6.40 13.81 13.53
CA THR A 4 5.38 12.77 13.63
C THR A 4 4.42 12.78 12.44
N LEU A 5 3.99 11.59 12.02
CA LEU A 5 3.01 11.42 10.94
C LEU A 5 1.65 11.09 11.54
N LYS A 6 0.63 11.88 11.20
CA LYS A 6 -0.75 11.63 11.63
C LYS A 6 -1.39 10.52 10.81
N PHE A 7 -2.20 9.70 11.48
CA PHE A 7 -3.09 8.75 10.83
C PHE A 7 -4.34 9.48 10.31
N GLU A 8 -4.29 9.92 9.06
CA GLU A 8 -5.38 10.66 8.40
C GLU A 8 -5.45 10.33 6.91
N ALA A 9 -6.61 10.61 6.32
CA ALA A 9 -6.78 10.50 4.88
C ALA A 9 -5.83 11.46 4.14
N GLY A 10 -5.32 11.01 2.99
CA GLY A 10 -4.34 11.73 2.19
C GLY A 10 -2.89 11.35 2.50
N ASN A 11 -2.60 10.67 3.62
CA ASN A 11 -1.24 10.24 3.93
C ASN A 11 -0.91 8.85 3.37
N MET A 12 0.36 8.66 2.99
CA MET A 12 0.87 7.40 2.47
C MET A 12 1.09 6.39 3.59
N ALA A 13 0.59 5.17 3.38
CA ALA A 13 0.69 4.07 4.32
C ALA A 13 1.06 2.75 3.63
N MET A 14 1.67 1.87 4.41
CA MET A 14 2.03 0.51 4.05
C MET A 14 1.17 -0.47 4.84
N VAL A 15 0.77 -1.56 4.21
CA VAL A 15 0.07 -2.65 4.87
C VAL A 15 1.07 -3.64 5.48
N THR A 16 0.94 -3.92 6.76
CA THR A 16 1.86 -4.77 7.53
C THR A 16 1.34 -6.20 7.77
N GLY A 17 0.08 -6.49 7.43
CA GLY A 17 -0.52 -7.81 7.65
C GLY A 17 -1.75 -8.12 6.79
N GLY A 18 -2.14 -9.40 6.80
CA GLY A 18 -3.26 -9.92 6.00
C GLY A 18 -2.91 -10.08 4.51
N HIS A 19 -3.94 -10.26 3.67
CA HIS A 19 -3.77 -10.52 2.23
C HIS A 19 -3.04 -9.39 1.48
N ASN A 20 -3.22 -8.15 1.94
CA ASN A 20 -2.67 -6.96 1.29
C ASN A 20 -1.27 -6.57 1.81
N VAL A 21 -0.59 -7.43 2.59
CA VAL A 21 0.73 -7.15 3.16
C VAL A 21 1.75 -6.72 2.09
N GLY A 22 2.57 -5.72 2.43
CA GLY A 22 3.58 -5.15 1.54
C GLY A 22 3.03 -4.16 0.52
N ARG A 23 1.70 -4.02 0.38
CA ARG A 23 1.12 -2.99 -0.49
C ARG A 23 1.27 -1.61 0.13
N VAL A 24 1.53 -0.61 -0.72
CA VAL A 24 1.67 0.80 -0.34
C VAL A 24 0.65 1.62 -1.10
N GLY A 25 -0.02 2.53 -0.40
CA GLY A 25 -1.00 3.42 -0.99
C GLY A 25 -1.33 4.61 -0.10
N VAL A 26 -2.06 5.55 -0.67
CA VAL A 26 -2.61 6.70 0.05
C VAL A 26 -3.87 6.27 0.77
N ILE A 27 -4.03 6.65 2.04
CA ILE A 27 -5.27 6.44 2.78
C ILE A 27 -6.37 7.31 2.15
N VAL A 28 -7.42 6.69 1.64
CA VAL A 28 -8.54 7.41 1.01
C VAL A 28 -9.61 7.71 2.06
N HIS A 29 -10.03 6.68 2.79
CA HIS A 29 -11.12 6.79 3.76
C HIS A 29 -10.94 5.80 4.92
N ARG A 30 -11.43 6.19 6.10
CA ARG A 30 -11.55 5.35 7.29
C ARG A 30 -13.02 5.11 7.58
N GLU A 31 -13.45 3.88 7.39
CA GLU A 31 -14.79 3.41 7.66
C GLU A 31 -14.86 2.89 9.10
N ARG A 32 -15.54 3.67 9.96
CA ARG A 32 -15.62 3.36 11.39
C ARG A 32 -16.75 2.40 11.69
N HIS A 33 -16.45 1.36 12.46
CA HIS A 33 -17.43 0.34 12.85
C HIS A 33 -17.54 0.28 14.37
N LEU A 34 -18.70 0.63 14.91
CA LEU A 34 -18.97 0.56 16.35
C LEU A 34 -18.96 -0.92 16.81
N GLY A 35 -18.13 -1.23 17.80
CA GLY A 35 -17.99 -2.59 18.32
C GLY A 35 -17.18 -3.55 17.44
N GLY A 36 -16.56 -3.05 16.36
CA GLY A 36 -15.77 -3.85 15.43
C GLY A 36 -14.41 -3.24 15.13
N PHE A 37 -13.78 -3.74 14.06
CA PHE A 37 -12.54 -3.19 13.56
C PHE A 37 -12.84 -2.15 12.48
N ASP A 38 -12.18 -1.00 12.59
CA ASP A 38 -12.24 -0.01 11.53
C ASP A 38 -11.55 -0.53 10.26
N ILE A 39 -12.18 -0.24 9.13
CA ILE A 39 -11.69 -0.60 7.81
C ILE A 39 -11.06 0.64 7.18
N ILE A 40 -9.85 0.46 6.65
CA ILE A 40 -9.10 1.51 5.97
C ILE A 40 -9.07 1.18 4.50
N HIS A 41 -9.56 2.11 3.69
CA HIS A 41 -9.51 2.06 2.23
C HIS A 41 -8.26 2.80 1.77
N LEU A 42 -7.40 2.12 1.01
CA LEU A 42 -6.18 2.66 0.44
C LEU A 42 -6.21 2.57 -1.09
N ARG A 43 -5.52 3.51 -1.74
CA ARG A 43 -5.32 3.52 -3.20
C ARG A 43 -3.83 3.52 -3.51
N ASP A 44 -3.36 2.56 -4.30
CA ASP A 44 -1.97 2.52 -4.75
C ASP A 44 -1.72 3.49 -5.93
N ALA A 45 -0.44 3.62 -6.33
CA ALA A 45 -0.03 4.50 -7.43
C ALA A 45 -0.55 4.08 -8.81
N LYS A 46 -1.12 2.87 -8.95
CA LYS A 46 -1.82 2.40 -10.16
C LYS A 46 -3.34 2.62 -10.08
N ASN A 47 -3.81 3.34 -9.06
CA ASN A 47 -5.23 3.55 -8.75
C ASN A 47 -5.99 2.27 -8.40
N ASN A 48 -5.30 1.18 -8.02
CA ASN A 48 -6.01 0.04 -7.48
C ASN A 48 -6.39 0.34 -6.03
N GLU A 49 -7.66 0.14 -5.71
CA GLU A 49 -8.19 0.28 -4.36
C GLU A 49 -8.19 -1.05 -3.63
N PHE A 50 -7.94 -0.99 -2.33
CA PHE A 50 -7.97 -2.15 -1.44
C PHE A 50 -8.24 -1.73 -0.02
N ALA A 51 -8.79 -2.66 0.75
CA ALA A 51 -9.16 -2.43 2.13
C ALA A 51 -8.40 -3.37 3.07
N THR A 52 -8.12 -2.89 4.28
CA THR A 52 -7.58 -3.72 5.37
C THR A 52 -8.03 -3.16 6.72
N ARG A 53 -7.84 -3.93 7.79
CA ARG A 53 -8.13 -3.47 9.15
C ARG A 53 -7.13 -2.39 9.56
N ILE A 54 -7.58 -1.43 10.37
CA ILE A 54 -6.73 -0.34 10.90
C ILE A 54 -5.43 -0.84 11.57
N SER A 55 -5.48 -2.01 12.23
CA SER A 55 -4.31 -2.63 12.87
C SER A 55 -3.20 -3.03 11.90
N ASN A 56 -3.52 -3.18 10.62
CA ASN A 56 -2.60 -3.63 9.58
C ASN A 56 -2.07 -2.45 8.75
N VAL A 57 -2.30 -1.20 9.15
CA VAL A 57 -1.90 -0.01 8.38
C VAL A 57 -0.86 0.79 9.16
N PHE A 58 0.27 1.07 8.52
CA PHE A 58 1.35 1.86 9.09
C PHE A 58 1.64 3.08 8.19
N VAL A 59 1.54 4.29 8.74
CA VAL A 59 1.78 5.52 7.98
C VAL A 59 3.28 5.73 7.80
N ILE A 60 3.70 5.91 6.55
CA ILE A 60 5.11 6.00 6.15
C ILE A 60 5.46 7.31 5.45
N GLY A 61 4.48 8.19 5.23
CA GLY A 61 4.70 9.45 4.54
C GLY A 61 3.56 10.45 4.69
N LYS A 62 3.83 11.69 4.29
CA LYS A 62 2.85 12.78 4.25
C LYS A 62 2.42 13.02 2.81
N GLY A 63 1.12 13.10 2.56
CA GLY A 63 0.62 13.15 1.19
C GLY A 63 1.01 11.88 0.42
N GLU A 64 1.37 12.06 -0.86
CA GLU A 64 1.87 10.98 -1.73
C GLU A 64 3.38 10.71 -1.58
N LYS A 65 4.08 11.40 -0.66
CA LYS A 65 5.53 11.29 -0.52
C LYS A 65 5.90 10.39 0.67
N ALA A 66 6.50 9.24 0.38
CA ALA A 66 7.13 8.39 1.39
C ALA A 66 8.31 9.10 2.07
N TRP A 67 8.44 8.94 3.38
CA TRP A 67 9.60 9.41 4.16
C TRP A 67 10.72 8.37 4.25
N ILE A 68 10.42 7.13 3.86
CA ILE A 68 11.38 6.04 3.76
C ILE A 68 11.58 5.63 2.31
N SER A 69 12.77 5.09 2.01
CA SER A 69 13.03 4.45 0.72
C SER A 69 12.19 3.19 0.58
N LEU A 70 11.47 3.08 -0.54
CA LEU A 70 10.68 1.89 -0.87
C LEU A 70 11.51 0.90 -1.70
N PRO A 71 11.23 -0.42 -1.59
CA PRO A 71 11.78 -1.41 -2.50
C PRO A 71 11.45 -1.11 -3.97
N LYS A 72 12.13 -1.79 -4.91
CA LYS A 72 12.00 -1.57 -6.35
C LYS A 72 10.55 -1.56 -6.86
N GLU A 73 9.69 -2.36 -6.25
CA GLU A 73 8.29 -2.53 -6.66
C GLU A 73 7.35 -1.45 -6.08
N LYS A 74 7.86 -0.55 -5.23
CA LYS A 74 7.13 0.55 -4.59
C LYS A 74 5.84 0.13 -3.86
N GLY A 75 5.73 -1.15 -3.46
CA GLY A 75 4.53 -1.70 -2.84
C GLY A 75 3.34 -1.86 -3.79
N ILE A 76 3.57 -1.94 -5.10
CA ILE A 76 2.50 -2.17 -6.09
C ILE A 76 2.37 -3.67 -6.33
N ARG A 77 1.23 -4.25 -5.94
CA ARG A 77 0.92 -5.66 -6.22
C ARG A 77 0.42 -5.80 -7.66
N LEU A 78 1.12 -6.60 -8.45
CA LEU A 78 0.71 -6.94 -9.82
C LEU A 78 -0.38 -8.02 -9.81
N SER A 79 -1.24 -7.99 -10.82
CA SER A 79 -2.11 -9.12 -11.13
C SER A 79 -1.30 -10.35 -11.55
N ILE A 80 -1.91 -11.53 -11.47
CA ILE A 80 -1.27 -12.81 -11.87
C ILE A 80 -0.81 -12.73 -13.34
N MET A 81 -1.63 -12.11 -14.20
CA MET A 81 -1.33 -11.96 -15.63
C MET A 81 -0.20 -10.97 -15.89
N GLU A 82 -0.21 -9.80 -15.25
CA GLU A 82 0.90 -8.85 -15.36
C GLU A 82 2.21 -9.45 -14.84
N ASN A 83 2.17 -10.15 -13.71
CA ASN A 83 3.36 -10.79 -13.14
C ASN A 83 3.91 -11.84 -14.12
N ARG A 84 3.03 -12.67 -14.71
CA ARG A 84 3.43 -13.64 -15.75
C ARG A 84 4.11 -12.95 -16.93
N GLN A 85 3.55 -11.85 -17.44
CA GLN A 85 4.16 -11.10 -18.54
C GLN A 85 5.53 -10.52 -18.18
N VAL A 86 5.69 -9.98 -16.96
CA VAL A 86 6.98 -9.46 -16.48
C VAL A 86 8.02 -10.58 -16.39
N LEU A 87 7.64 -11.76 -15.92
CA LEU A 87 8.53 -12.92 -15.84
C LEU A 87 8.94 -13.43 -17.22
N LEU A 88 8.01 -13.52 -18.17
CA LEU A 88 8.31 -13.93 -19.55
C LEU A 88 9.25 -12.95 -20.26
N LYS A 89 9.02 -11.63 -20.10
CA LYS A 89 9.91 -10.61 -20.65
C LYS A 89 11.32 -10.70 -20.06
N LYS A 90 11.44 -10.96 -18.76
CA LYS A 90 12.75 -11.18 -18.11
C LYS A 90 13.48 -12.41 -18.67
N GLN A 91 12.76 -13.50 -18.97
CA GLN A 91 13.36 -14.69 -19.58
C GLN A 91 13.89 -14.39 -20.99
N GLN A 92 13.14 -13.63 -21.80
CA GLN A 92 13.56 -13.24 -23.15
C GLN A 92 14.78 -12.32 -23.17
N MET A 93 14.93 -11.43 -22.18
CA MET A 93 16.08 -10.53 -22.08
C MET A 93 17.37 -11.21 -21.61
N ASN A 94 17.27 -12.41 -21.01
CA ASN A 94 18.41 -13.16 -20.51
C ASN A 94 18.96 -14.18 -21.53
N ASN A 95 18.33 -14.28 -22.70
CA ASN A 95 18.75 -15.08 -23.85
C ASN A 95 19.28 -14.17 -24.95
#